data_AF-A0A961GUX3-F1
#
_entry.id   AF-A0A961GUX3-F1
#
_cell.length_a   1.000
_cell.length_b   1.000
_cell.length_c   1.000
_cell.angle_alpha   90.00
_cell.angle_beta   90.00
_cell.angle_gamma   90.00
#
_symmetry.space_group_name_H-M   'P 1'
#
loop_
_entity.id
_entity.type
_entity.pdbx_description
1 polymer ?
#
loop_
_entity_poly.entity_id
_entity_poly.type
_entity_poly.pdbx_seq_one_letter_code
_entity_poly.pdbx_strand_id
1 'polypeptide(L)'
;FCTDTASGHRQVVVDLPVWNHCGMGIVEEPSTGRVLRQRFVPDSGEMSTEVLSEEMTEFPRVDDRLVGAEHRWFHVASKDPDHPTSAAGEWNRLLRFDTATGAVQDRRGGKRCFGEAVFVPRAGADAASGEGYLLTYTYDTETLRTELVLLDATDIAAEPVATLAMPQRVPFGLHGNWLPA
;
A
#
# COMPACT_ATOMS: atom_id res chain seq x y z
N PHE A 1 -9.38 6.25 -16.79
CA PHE A 1 -8.83 6.96 -17.98
C PHE A 1 -8.78 8.43 -17.66
N CYS A 2 -7.58 9.01 -17.57
CA CYS A 2 -7.44 10.46 -17.38
C CYS A 2 -7.11 11.06 -18.75
N THR A 3 -7.98 11.92 -19.25
CA THR A 3 -7.63 12.80 -20.37
C THR A 3 -6.63 13.81 -19.87
N ASP A 4 -5.43 13.80 -20.43
CA ASP A 4 -4.48 14.88 -20.23
C ASP A 4 -5.02 16.12 -20.94
N THR A 5 -5.41 17.13 -20.16
CA THR A 5 -6.00 18.36 -20.67
C THR A 5 -5.02 19.21 -21.48
N ALA A 6 -3.70 18.95 -21.38
CA ALA A 6 -2.68 19.71 -22.10
C ALA A 6 -2.46 19.20 -23.54
N SER A 7 -2.51 17.88 -23.75
CA SER A 7 -2.26 17.26 -25.06
C SER A 7 -3.55 16.89 -25.81
N GLY A 8 -4.69 16.82 -25.12
CA GLY A 8 -5.97 16.38 -25.70
C GLY A 8 -6.03 14.88 -26.00
N HIS A 9 -4.94 14.14 -25.75
CA HIS A 9 -4.86 12.70 -25.92
C HIS A 9 -5.34 11.97 -24.67
N ARG A 10 -5.92 10.78 -24.87
CA ARG A 10 -6.28 9.88 -23.77
C ARG A 10 -5.01 9.27 -23.20
N GLN A 11 -4.85 9.30 -21.88
CA GLN A 11 -3.75 8.64 -21.20
C GLN A 11 -4.27 7.54 -20.27
N VAL A 12 -3.53 6.44 -20.22
CA VAL A 12 -3.67 5.39 -19.20
C VAL A 12 -2.54 5.57 -18.20
N VAL A 13 -2.87 5.65 -16.92
CA VAL A 13 -1.93 5.81 -15.82
C VAL A 13 -2.04 4.58 -14.92
N VAL A 14 -0.90 3.97 -14.61
CA VAL A 14 -0.82 2.80 -13.72
C VAL A 14 0.26 3.06 -12.69
N ASP A 15 -0.11 2.96 -11.42
CA ASP A 15 0.82 2.97 -10.30
C ASP A 15 1.03 1.53 -9.80
N LEU A 16 2.28 1.10 -9.68
CA LEU A 16 2.59 -0.28 -9.36
C LEU A 16 3.93 -0.43 -8.61
N PRO A 17 4.02 -1.36 -7.64
CA PRO A 17 5.29 -1.83 -7.15
C PRO A 17 5.99 -2.66 -8.25
N VAL A 18 7.31 -2.47 -8.39
CA VAL A 18 8.16 -3.27 -9.28
C VAL A 18 9.39 -3.73 -8.53
N TRP A 19 9.80 -4.96 -8.76
CA TRP A 19 10.98 -5.55 -8.14
C TRP A 19 12.00 -5.87 -9.24
N ASN A 20 13.30 -5.83 -8.91
CA ASN A 20 14.37 -6.15 -9.86
C ASN A 20 14.39 -7.63 -10.29
N HIS A 21 13.75 -8.51 -9.53
CA HIS A 21 13.56 -9.92 -9.84
C HIS A 21 12.30 -10.47 -9.16
N CYS A 22 11.90 -11.70 -9.50
CA CYS A 22 10.78 -12.38 -8.83
C CYS A 22 11.07 -12.57 -7.33
N GLY A 23 10.10 -12.23 -6.48
CA GLY A 23 10.20 -12.36 -5.03
C GLY A 23 10.21 -13.78 -4.46
N MET A 24 10.08 -14.79 -5.33
CA MET A 24 10.00 -16.20 -4.98
C MET A 24 11.20 -16.93 -5.61
N GLY A 25 12.20 -17.31 -4.80
CA GLY A 25 13.35 -18.08 -5.28
C GLY A 25 14.64 -17.81 -4.50
N ILE A 26 15.68 -18.58 -4.83
CA ILE A 26 17.06 -18.28 -4.42
C ILE A 26 17.62 -17.28 -5.42
N VAL A 27 18.04 -16.13 -4.94
CA VAL A 27 18.63 -15.07 -5.76
C VAL A 27 20.05 -14.77 -5.30
N GLU A 28 20.93 -14.47 -6.25
CA GLU A 28 22.33 -14.12 -5.98
C GLU A 28 22.47 -12.68 -5.46
N GLU A 29 21.60 -11.78 -5.89
CA GLU A 29 21.58 -10.38 -5.47
C GLU A 29 20.37 -10.06 -4.57
N PRO A 30 20.47 -9.09 -3.64
CA PRO A 30 19.34 -8.64 -2.85
C PRO A 30 18.21 -8.09 -3.72
N SER A 31 16.97 -8.37 -3.31
CA SER A 31 15.80 -7.76 -3.92
C SER A 31 15.77 -6.27 -3.64
N THR A 32 15.55 -5.49 -4.69
CA THR A 32 15.20 -4.08 -4.59
C THR A 32 13.80 -3.87 -5.14
N GLY A 33 13.10 -2.86 -4.62
CA GLY A 33 11.77 -2.52 -5.07
C GLY A 33 11.64 -1.03 -5.33
N ARG A 34 10.69 -0.66 -6.19
CA ARG A 34 10.31 0.71 -6.47
C ARG A 34 8.80 0.79 -6.60
N VAL A 35 8.24 1.96 -6.35
CA VAL A 35 6.89 2.30 -6.81
C VAL A 35 7.04 3.15 -8.06
N LEU A 36 6.46 2.68 -9.17
CA LEU A 36 6.46 3.40 -10.44
C LEU A 36 5.08 3.97 -10.73
N ARG A 37 5.06 5.11 -11.42
CA ARG A 37 3.93 5.59 -12.19
C ARG A 37 4.25 5.50 -13.66
N GLN A 38 3.50 4.67 -14.37
CA GLN A 38 3.62 4.50 -15.81
C GLN A 38 2.47 5.20 -16.51
N ARG A 39 2.80 5.94 -17.58
CA ARG A 39 1.85 6.66 -18.41
C ARG A 39 1.95 6.15 -19.83
N PHE A 40 0.83 5.77 -20.42
CA PHE A 40 0.75 5.25 -21.77
C PHE A 40 -0.26 6.08 -22.59
N VAL A 41 0.15 6.49 -23.79
CA VAL A 41 -0.71 7.16 -24.77
C VAL A 41 -1.09 6.15 -25.86
N PRO A 42 -2.31 5.58 -25.84
CA PRO A 42 -2.68 4.49 -26.74
C PRO A 42 -2.59 4.83 -28.22
N ASP A 43 -2.86 6.10 -28.58
CA ASP A 43 -2.89 6.52 -29.97
C ASP A 43 -1.51 6.55 -30.63
N SER A 44 -0.46 6.90 -29.86
CA SER A 44 0.92 7.00 -30.35
C SER A 44 1.78 5.81 -29.95
N GLY A 45 1.38 5.05 -28.92
CA GLY A 45 2.20 4.02 -28.30
C GLY A 45 3.29 4.58 -27.37
N GLU A 46 3.34 5.90 -27.15
CA GLU A 46 4.32 6.51 -26.27
C GLU A 46 4.10 6.11 -24.81
N MET A 47 5.20 5.89 -24.09
CA MET A 47 5.19 5.50 -22.69
C MET A 47 6.26 6.29 -21.91
N SER A 48 5.89 6.77 -20.73
CA SER A 48 6.83 7.37 -19.78
C SER A 48 6.71 6.70 -18.41
N THR A 49 7.83 6.66 -17.68
CA THR A 49 7.91 6.09 -16.34
C THR A 49 8.43 7.15 -15.38
N GLU A 50 7.75 7.30 -14.26
CA GLU A 50 8.13 8.12 -13.11
C GLU A 50 8.38 7.21 -11.91
N VAL A 51 9.45 7.44 -11.15
CA VAL A 51 9.70 6.72 -9.90
C VAL A 51 9.06 7.52 -8.76
N LEU A 52 8.00 6.99 -8.16
CA LEU A 52 7.33 7.60 -7.01
C LEU A 52 8.07 7.29 -5.69
N SER A 53 8.75 6.15 -5.62
CA SER A 53 9.50 5.73 -4.44
C SER A 53 10.55 4.67 -4.78
N GLU A 54 11.67 4.70 -4.06
CA GLU A 54 12.73 3.67 -4.08
C GLU A 54 12.54 2.60 -2.98
N GLU A 55 11.40 2.63 -2.29
CA GLU A 55 11.09 1.69 -1.21
C GLU A 55 10.66 0.32 -1.76
N MET A 56 11.09 -0.75 -1.08
CA MET A 56 10.57 -2.09 -1.34
C MET A 56 9.13 -2.18 -0.83
N THR A 57 8.19 -2.41 -1.74
CA THR A 57 6.75 -2.31 -1.45
C THR A 57 5.95 -3.44 -2.11
N GLU A 58 4.80 -3.75 -1.52
CA GLU A 58 3.79 -4.68 -2.03
C GLU A 58 2.41 -4.30 -1.43
N PHE A 59 1.37 -5.06 -1.78
CA PHE A 59 0.00 -4.94 -1.33
C PHE A 59 -0.57 -3.51 -1.52
N PRO A 60 -0.49 -2.94 -2.74
CA PRO A 60 -1.04 -1.62 -2.99
C PRO A 60 -2.55 -1.61 -2.85
N ARG A 61 -3.08 -0.69 -2.03
CA ARG A 61 -4.50 -0.44 -1.86
C ARG A 61 -4.82 1.02 -2.08
N VAL A 62 -5.94 1.27 -2.76
CA VAL A 62 -6.61 2.57 -2.87
C VAL A 62 -7.98 2.46 -2.20
N ASP A 63 -8.72 3.57 -2.15
CA ASP A 63 -10.17 3.48 -1.94
C ASP A 63 -10.80 2.70 -3.11
N ASP A 64 -11.48 1.59 -2.81
CA ASP A 64 -12.08 0.72 -3.83
C ASP A 64 -13.10 1.49 -4.72
N ARG A 65 -13.66 2.61 -4.24
CA ARG A 65 -14.54 3.51 -5.03
C ARG A 65 -13.81 4.24 -6.17
N LEU A 66 -12.47 4.30 -6.10
CA LEU A 66 -11.60 4.97 -7.07
C LEU A 66 -10.82 3.98 -7.97
N VAL A 67 -11.09 2.67 -7.89
CA VAL A 67 -10.43 1.69 -8.76
C VAL A 67 -10.73 1.99 -10.23
N GLY A 68 -9.67 2.19 -11.02
CA GLY A 68 -9.75 2.58 -12.44
C GLY A 68 -10.00 4.08 -12.70
N ALA A 69 -10.18 4.87 -11.63
CA ALA A 69 -10.30 6.31 -11.64
C ALA A 69 -9.00 6.99 -11.15
N GLU A 70 -8.97 8.32 -11.22
CA GLU A 70 -7.91 9.09 -10.58
C GLU A 70 -7.99 8.93 -9.06
N HIS A 71 -6.86 8.69 -8.42
CA HIS A 71 -6.73 8.60 -6.98
C HIS A 71 -5.58 9.49 -6.53
N ARG A 72 -5.76 10.14 -5.37
CA ARG A 72 -4.70 10.93 -4.72
C ARG A 72 -3.90 10.09 -3.73
N TRP A 73 -4.56 9.14 -3.09
CA TRP A 73 -4.01 8.39 -1.97
C TRP A 73 -3.92 6.91 -2.32
N PHE A 74 -2.77 6.32 -2.01
CA PHE A 74 -2.62 4.87 -2.02
C PHE A 74 -1.71 4.44 -0.86
N HIS A 75 -1.85 3.18 -0.47
CA HIS A 75 -1.20 2.60 0.70
C HIS A 75 -0.51 1.31 0.30
N VAL A 76 0.64 1.03 0.90
CA VAL A 76 1.42 -0.19 0.63
C VAL A 76 2.01 -0.73 1.92
N ALA A 77 2.27 -2.03 1.92
CA ALA A 77 3.18 -2.66 2.85
C ALA A 77 4.63 -2.46 2.38
N SER A 78 5.56 -2.31 3.32
CA SER A 78 6.99 -2.08 3.06
C SER A 78 7.86 -2.69 4.16
N LYS A 79 9.18 -2.63 3.97
CA LYS A 79 10.18 -3.10 4.92
C LYS A 79 10.83 -1.91 5.62
N ASP A 80 10.89 -1.95 6.95
CA ASP A 80 11.63 -0.97 7.74
C ASP A 80 13.14 -1.23 7.61
N PRO A 81 13.93 -0.32 7.04
CA PRO A 81 15.37 -0.50 6.91
C PRO A 81 16.08 -0.57 8.27
N ASP A 82 15.50 0.03 9.31
CA ASP A 82 16.07 0.05 10.66
C ASP A 82 15.66 -1.19 11.48
N HIS A 83 14.76 -2.02 10.95
CA HIS A 83 14.29 -3.23 11.61
C HIS A 83 14.15 -4.39 10.61
N PRO A 84 15.25 -5.05 10.21
CA PRO A 84 15.19 -6.15 9.26
C PRO A 84 14.26 -7.28 9.73
N THR A 85 13.45 -7.80 8.81
CA THR A 85 12.56 -8.93 9.06
C THR A 85 13.30 -10.26 8.88
N SER A 86 12.79 -11.32 9.51
CA SER A 86 13.42 -12.65 9.45
C SER A 86 13.05 -13.43 8.19
N ALA A 87 11.87 -13.16 7.63
CA ALA A 87 11.38 -13.78 6.41
C ALA A 87 11.14 -12.75 5.30
N ALA A 88 11.29 -13.19 4.04
CA ALA A 88 11.07 -12.35 2.87
C ALA A 88 9.64 -11.79 2.81
N GLY A 89 8.63 -12.59 3.17
CA GLY A 89 7.22 -12.20 3.18
C GLY A 89 6.75 -11.41 4.40
N GLU A 90 7.65 -11.05 5.32
CA GLU A 90 7.33 -10.19 6.46
C GLU A 90 7.43 -8.70 6.07
N TRP A 91 6.36 -7.94 6.31
CA TRP A 91 6.31 -6.51 6.04
C TRP A 91 6.05 -5.77 7.34
N ASN A 92 7.00 -5.00 7.84
CA ASN A 92 6.92 -4.36 9.16
C ASN A 92 6.80 -2.83 9.09
N ARG A 93 6.41 -2.32 7.93
CA ARG A 93 6.14 -0.90 7.70
C ARG A 93 4.92 -0.75 6.80
N LEU A 94 4.06 0.23 7.08
CA LEU A 94 3.04 0.70 6.14
C LEU A 94 3.42 2.09 5.65
N LEU A 95 3.20 2.35 4.37
CA LEU A 95 3.39 3.66 3.77
C LEU A 95 2.06 4.14 3.18
N ARG A 96 1.81 5.45 3.28
CA ARG A 96 0.71 6.14 2.61
C ARG A 96 1.28 7.27 1.77
N PHE A 97 0.97 7.25 0.48
CA PHE A 97 1.46 8.22 -0.49
C PHE A 97 0.39 9.25 -0.82
N ASP A 98 0.80 10.52 -0.93
CA ASP A 98 0.06 11.61 -1.54
C ASP A 98 0.57 11.85 -2.96
N THR A 99 -0.15 11.42 -3.99
CA THR A 99 0.29 11.60 -5.37
C THR A 99 0.20 13.05 -5.85
N ALA A 100 -0.49 13.93 -5.11
CA ALA A 100 -0.59 15.34 -5.46
C ALA A 100 0.60 16.16 -4.94
N THR A 101 1.18 15.76 -3.80
CA THR A 101 2.28 16.51 -3.15
C THR A 101 3.60 15.76 -3.12
N GLY A 102 3.60 14.45 -3.36
CA GLY A 102 4.75 13.57 -3.18
C GLY A 102 5.05 13.22 -1.71
N ALA A 103 4.22 13.69 -0.76
CA ALA A 103 4.41 13.38 0.65
C ALA A 103 4.13 11.90 0.94
N VAL A 104 4.88 11.35 1.89
CA VAL A 104 4.73 9.97 2.35
C VAL A 104 4.61 9.96 3.87
N GLN A 105 3.53 9.38 4.39
CA GLN A 105 3.43 9.03 5.81
C GLN A 105 3.93 7.60 6.01
N ASP A 106 4.56 7.34 7.15
CA ASP A 106 5.01 6.01 7.51
C ASP A 106 4.51 5.54 8.88
N ARG A 107 4.20 4.25 8.96
CA ARG A 107 3.94 3.56 10.22
C ARG A 107 4.90 2.40 10.34
N ARG A 108 5.78 2.45 11.33
CA ARG A 108 6.76 1.40 11.61
C ARG A 108 6.22 0.47 12.70
N GLY A 109 6.24 -0.83 12.43
CA GLY A 109 5.75 -1.86 13.35
C GLY A 109 6.81 -2.38 14.31
N GLY A 110 8.10 -2.12 14.04
CA GLY A 110 9.21 -2.74 14.78
C GLY A 110 9.13 -4.26 14.65
N LYS A 111 8.82 -4.94 15.76
CA LYS A 111 8.61 -6.40 15.83
C LYS A 111 7.26 -6.86 15.27
N ARG A 112 6.35 -5.92 15.00
CA ARG A 112 5.05 -6.20 14.40
C ARG A 112 5.12 -6.13 12.88
N CYS A 113 4.62 -7.17 12.23
CA CYS A 113 4.49 -7.28 10.78
C CYS A 113 3.03 -7.14 10.38
N PHE A 114 2.74 -6.33 9.37
CA PHE A 114 1.43 -6.08 8.80
C PHE A 114 1.15 -7.03 7.62
N GLY A 115 -0.12 -7.41 7.46
CA GLY A 115 -0.63 -7.95 6.20
C GLY A 115 -1.07 -6.84 5.24
N GLU A 116 -1.81 -7.20 4.19
CA GLU A 116 -2.46 -6.22 3.30
C GLU A 116 -3.39 -5.29 4.10
N ALA A 117 -3.21 -3.98 3.92
CA ALA A 117 -3.97 -2.95 4.62
C ALA A 117 -5.13 -2.45 3.76
N VAL A 118 -6.31 -3.05 3.95
CA VAL A 118 -7.51 -2.75 3.17
C VAL A 118 -8.10 -1.40 3.61
N PHE A 119 -8.44 -0.54 2.64
CA PHE A 119 -9.09 0.73 2.91
C PHE A 119 -10.59 0.53 3.18
N VAL A 120 -11.09 1.16 4.24
CA VAL A 120 -12.51 1.18 4.64
C VAL A 120 -12.99 2.63 4.65
N PRO A 121 -13.89 3.04 3.74
CA PRO A 121 -14.32 4.43 3.65
C PRO A 121 -15.10 4.85 4.89
N ARG A 122 -14.89 6.09 5.35
CA ARG A 122 -15.72 6.69 6.39
C ARG A 122 -17.14 6.89 5.84
N ALA A 123 -18.16 6.54 6.64
CA ALA A 123 -19.54 6.72 6.23
C ALA A 123 -19.83 8.19 5.88
N GLY A 124 -20.38 8.43 4.69
CA GLY A 124 -20.69 9.76 4.18
C GLY A 124 -19.50 10.57 3.66
N ALA A 125 -18.27 10.06 3.75
CA ALA A 125 -17.11 10.74 3.19
C ALA A 125 -17.07 10.65 1.67
N ASP A 126 -16.60 11.73 1.03
CA ASP A 126 -16.29 11.73 -0.39
C ASP A 126 -15.14 10.74 -0.72
N ALA A 127 -15.12 10.18 -1.93
CA ALA A 127 -14.09 9.21 -2.31
C ALA A 127 -12.70 9.87 -2.46
N ALA A 128 -12.64 11.11 -2.94
CA ALA A 128 -11.39 11.81 -3.16
C ALA A 128 -10.76 12.38 -1.86
N SER A 129 -11.52 12.44 -0.76
CA SER A 129 -11.00 12.96 0.51
C SER A 129 -9.92 12.07 1.12
N GLY A 130 -9.98 10.75 0.87
CA GLY A 130 -9.14 9.76 1.55
C GLY A 130 -9.51 9.54 3.01
N GLU A 131 -10.67 10.05 3.46
CA GLU A 131 -11.16 9.86 4.82
C GLU A 131 -11.73 8.45 5.00
N GLY A 132 -11.17 7.73 5.97
CA GLY A 132 -11.53 6.35 6.23
C GLY A 132 -10.55 5.72 7.18
N TYR A 133 -10.41 4.41 7.05
CA TYR A 133 -9.57 3.61 7.91
C TYR A 133 -8.75 2.62 7.10
N LEU A 134 -7.58 2.25 7.60
CA LEU A 134 -6.87 1.07 7.14
C LEU A 134 -7.12 -0.07 8.13
N LEU A 135 -7.66 -1.17 7.61
CA LEU A 135 -7.87 -2.40 8.37
C LEU A 135 -6.82 -3.42 7.95
N THR A 136 -6.00 -3.88 8.90
CA THR A 136 -4.96 -4.88 8.63
C THR A 136 -4.76 -5.82 9.82
N TYR A 137 -4.34 -7.04 9.53
CA TYR A 137 -3.78 -7.91 10.56
C TYR A 137 -2.34 -7.49 10.86
N THR A 138 -1.99 -7.44 12.14
CA THR A 138 -0.62 -7.28 12.61
C THR A 138 -0.21 -8.50 13.42
N TYR A 139 0.91 -9.10 13.06
CA TYR A 139 1.52 -10.23 13.76
C TYR A 139 2.77 -9.78 14.51
N ASP A 140 2.77 -9.97 15.82
CA ASP A 140 3.91 -9.70 16.68
C ASP A 140 4.84 -10.91 16.71
N THR A 141 6.06 -10.72 16.19
CA THR A 141 7.07 -11.78 16.09
C THR A 141 7.68 -12.20 17.43
N GLU A 142 7.53 -11.39 18.49
CA GLU A 142 8.02 -11.70 19.83
C GLU A 142 6.98 -12.48 20.63
N THR A 143 5.72 -12.02 20.62
CA THR A 143 4.65 -12.66 21.39
C THR A 143 3.94 -13.78 20.63
N LEU A 144 4.19 -13.89 19.32
CA LEU A 144 3.56 -14.84 18.39
C LEU A 144 2.02 -14.67 18.31
N ARG A 145 1.52 -13.46 18.61
CA ARG A 145 0.09 -13.12 18.59
C ARG A 145 -0.26 -12.28 17.38
N THR A 146 -1.50 -12.40 16.93
CA THR A 146 -2.06 -11.55 15.89
C THR A 146 -3.12 -10.64 16.48
N GLU A 147 -3.14 -9.38 16.04
CA GLU A 147 -4.21 -8.43 16.28
C GLU A 147 -4.80 -7.98 14.93
N LEU A 148 -6.08 -7.63 14.91
CA LEU A 148 -6.67 -6.86 13.81
C LEU A 148 -6.67 -5.39 14.24
N VAL A 149 -6.00 -4.54 13.48
CA VAL A 149 -5.86 -3.11 13.80
C VAL A 149 -6.62 -2.25 12.79
N LEU A 150 -7.24 -1.20 13.31
CA LEU A 150 -7.91 -0.16 12.56
C LEU A 150 -7.13 1.14 12.75
N LEU A 151 -6.55 1.67 11.67
CA LEU A 151 -5.77 2.91 11.67
C LEU A 151 -6.62 4.02 11.05
N ASP A 152 -6.46 5.26 11.50
CA ASP A 152 -7.01 6.41 10.76
C ASP A 152 -6.24 6.56 9.45
N ALA A 153 -6.93 6.51 8.31
CA ALA A 153 -6.27 6.56 7.01
C ALA A 153 -5.69 7.96 6.72
N THR A 154 -6.10 9.01 7.43
CA THR A 154 -5.60 10.38 7.25
C THR A 154 -4.29 10.65 8.01
N ASP A 155 -4.02 9.86 9.06
CA ASP A 155 -2.78 9.87 9.83
C ASP A 155 -2.44 8.45 10.31
N ILE A 156 -1.72 7.71 9.46
CA ILE A 156 -1.37 6.31 9.76
C ILE A 156 -0.28 6.18 10.84
N ALA A 157 0.42 7.29 11.15
CA ALA A 157 1.47 7.32 12.15
C ALA A 157 0.90 7.46 13.58
N ALA A 158 -0.32 7.95 13.72
CA ALA A 158 -1.03 8.05 15.00
C ALA A 158 -1.30 6.69 15.65
N GLU A 159 -1.73 6.71 16.91
CA GLU A 159 -2.17 5.49 17.60
C GLU A 159 -3.37 4.84 16.87
N PRO A 160 -3.49 3.50 16.86
CA PRO A 160 -4.64 2.83 16.26
C PRO A 160 -5.95 3.32 16.87
N VAL A 161 -6.96 3.50 16.02
CA VAL A 161 -8.33 3.80 16.45
C VAL A 161 -8.89 2.63 17.24
N ALA A 162 -8.58 1.40 16.83
CA ALA A 162 -8.93 0.20 17.53
C ALA A 162 -7.90 -0.93 17.28
N THR A 163 -7.74 -1.77 18.29
CA THR A 163 -6.93 -2.99 18.23
C THR A 163 -7.74 -4.15 18.80
N LEU A 164 -7.95 -5.19 18.02
CA LEU A 164 -8.68 -6.38 18.42
C LEU A 164 -7.72 -7.57 18.48
N ALA A 165 -7.49 -8.10 19.68
CA ALA A 165 -6.68 -9.30 19.83
C ALA A 165 -7.37 -10.52 19.21
N MET A 166 -6.67 -11.25 18.35
CA MET A 166 -7.21 -12.49 17.79
C MET A 166 -7.08 -13.62 18.82
N PRO A 167 -8.06 -14.55 18.90
CA PRO A 167 -8.03 -15.65 19.86
C PRO A 167 -6.93 -16.68 19.55
N GLN A 168 -6.34 -16.61 18.37
CA GLN A 168 -5.24 -17.44 17.90
C GLN A 168 -4.42 -16.68 16.86
N ARG A 169 -3.22 -17.18 16.57
CA ARG A 169 -2.40 -16.64 15.47
C ARG A 169 -3.15 -16.78 14.15
N VAL A 170 -3.27 -15.68 13.42
CA VAL A 170 -3.61 -15.68 12.00
C VAL A 170 -2.29 -15.67 11.23
N PRO A 171 -1.97 -16.72 10.45
CA PRO A 171 -0.77 -16.72 9.61
C PRO A 171 -0.78 -15.57 8.60
N PHE A 172 0.40 -15.18 8.09
CA PHE A 172 0.46 -14.24 6.98
C PHE A 172 -0.37 -14.77 5.81
N GLY A 173 -1.42 -14.03 5.48
CA GLY A 173 -2.30 -14.31 4.37
C GLY A 173 -1.79 -13.69 3.07
N LEU A 174 -2.69 -13.61 2.11
CA LEU A 174 -2.51 -12.86 0.88
C LEU A 174 -3.48 -11.67 0.90
N HIS A 175 -4.46 -11.66 0.00
CA HIS A 175 -5.37 -10.56 -0.18
C HIS A 175 -6.65 -10.67 0.66
N GLY A 176 -7.26 -9.53 0.94
CA GLY A 176 -8.56 -9.37 1.55
C GLY A 176 -9.36 -8.25 0.88
N ASN A 177 -10.66 -8.18 1.19
CA ASN A 177 -11.51 -7.09 0.72
C ASN A 177 -12.49 -6.68 1.82
N TRP A 178 -12.87 -5.41 1.80
CA TRP A 178 -13.96 -4.89 2.62
C TRP A 178 -15.25 -4.94 1.81
N LEU A 179 -16.30 -5.48 2.41
CA LEU A 179 -17.65 -5.48 1.84
C LEU A 179 -18.52 -4.60 2.73
N PRO A 180 -19.02 -3.45 2.23
CA PRO A 180 -20.03 -2.69 2.94
C PRO A 180 -21.27 -3.53 3.23
N ALA A 181 -21.96 -3.23 4.34
CA ALA A 181 -23.18 -3.91 4.76
C ALA A 181 -24.39 -3.58 3.86
#